data_AF-A0A969H1K2-F1
#
_entry.id   AF-A0A969H1K2-F1
#
_cell.length_a   1.000
_cell.length_b   1.000
_cell.length_c   1.000
_cell.angle_alpha   90.00
_cell.angle_beta   90.00
_cell.angle_gamma   90.00
#
_symmetry.space_group_name_H-M   'P 1'
#
loop_
_entity.id
_entity.type
_entity.pdbx_description
1 polymer ?
#
loop_
_entity_poly.entity_id
_entity_poly.type
_entity_poly.pdbx_seq_one_letter_code
_entity_poly.pdbx_strand_id
1 'polypeptide(L)'
;MAYITLLNVSPRQDVEFSIIARQTITDLNQLPISFELFYNPDRIHPDHLYAIQAQVTTEGRVVLRSRSAYPVITQGHPSVVEVWVVQNFDELQNTSN
;
A
#
# COMPACT_ATOMS: atom_id res chain seq x y z
N MET A 1 -7.77 -1.47 -13.09
CA MET A 1 -8.01 -0.56 -11.93
C MET A 1 -6.86 -0.69 -10.96
N ALA A 2 -6.48 0.38 -10.28
CA ALA A 2 -5.50 0.34 -9.20
C ALA A 2 -6.19 0.55 -7.85
N TYR A 3 -5.62 -0.04 -6.80
CA TYR A 3 -6.03 0.16 -5.43
C TYR A 3 -4.84 0.65 -4.63
N ILE A 4 -5.01 1.79 -3.96
CA ILE A 4 -4.05 2.32 -3.00
C ILE A 4 -4.63 2.10 -1.61
N THR A 5 -3.91 1.38 -0.76
CA THR A 5 -4.40 0.98 0.57
C THR A 5 -3.43 1.47 1.65
N LEU A 6 -3.97 2.15 2.66
CA LEU A 6 -3.27 2.45 3.90
C LEU A 6 -3.53 1.34 4.90
N LEU A 7 -2.45 0.74 5.41
CA LEU A 7 -2.48 -0.39 6.34
C LEU A 7 -1.80 0.00 7.65
N ASN A 8 -2.30 -0.53 8.77
CA ASN A 8 -1.50 -0.67 9.98
C ASN A 8 -0.61 -1.91 9.85
N VAL A 9 0.70 -1.74 10.03
CA VAL A 9 1.73 -2.79 9.86
C VAL A 9 2.56 -3.01 11.12
N SER A 10 2.06 -2.57 12.27
CA SER A 10 2.79 -2.65 13.54
C SER A 10 3.10 -4.10 13.94
N PRO A 11 4.37 -4.47 14.19
CA PRO A 11 4.72 -5.78 14.71
C PRO A 11 4.27 -5.84 16.17
N ARG A 12 3.33 -6.74 16.51
CA ARG A 12 2.76 -7.06 17.85
C ARG A 12 1.34 -6.57 18.13
N GLN A 13 0.42 -6.70 17.19
CA GLN A 13 -0.99 -6.76 17.55
C GLN A 13 -1.57 -8.01 16.89
N ASP A 14 -2.38 -8.78 17.61
CA ASP A 14 -3.21 -9.90 17.13
C ASP A 14 -4.28 -9.40 16.13
N VAL A 15 -3.89 -8.51 15.23
CA VAL A 15 -4.73 -7.80 14.29
C VAL A 15 -4.04 -8.00 12.95
N GLU A 16 -4.59 -8.88 12.12
CA GLU A 16 -4.30 -8.93 10.69
C GLU A 16 -4.20 -7.49 10.14
N PHE A 17 -3.25 -7.24 9.23
CA PHE A 17 -3.06 -5.96 8.56
C PHE A 17 -4.38 -5.19 8.37
N SER A 18 -4.66 -4.24 9.27
CA SER A 18 -5.97 -3.62 9.28
C SER A 18 -5.99 -2.51 8.24
N ILE A 19 -6.94 -2.62 7.30
CA ILE A 19 -7.16 -1.59 6.30
C ILE A 19 -7.70 -0.33 7.00
N ILE A 20 -6.91 0.73 6.95
CA ILE A 20 -7.29 2.05 7.46
C ILE A 20 -8.08 2.82 6.41
N ALA A 21 -7.62 2.78 5.16
CA ALA A 21 -8.30 3.41 4.04
C ALA A 21 -7.94 2.70 2.74
N ARG A 22 -8.81 2.82 1.74
CA ARG A 22 -8.54 2.38 0.39
C ARG A 22 -9.13 3.37 -0.60
N GLN A 23 -8.36 3.67 -1.64
CA GLN A 23 -8.79 4.39 -2.82
C GLN A 23 -8.72 3.48 -4.04
N THR A 24 -9.70 3.58 -4.91
CA THR A 24 -9.71 2.91 -6.22
C THR A 24 -9.47 3.96 -7.30
N ILE A 25 -8.51 3.70 -8.19
CA ILE A 25 -8.21 4.53 -9.35
C ILE A 25 -8.56 3.73 -10.60
N THR A 26 -9.48 4.25 -11.40
CA THR A 26 -9.96 3.59 -12.62
C THR A 26 -9.24 4.09 -13.87
N ASP A 27 -8.85 5.36 -13.91
CA ASP A 27 -8.08 5.95 -15.00
C ASP A 27 -6.58 5.76 -14.76
N LEU A 28 -5.96 4.90 -15.56
CA LEU A 28 -4.52 4.60 -15.49
C LEU A 28 -3.78 5.06 -16.76
N ASN A 29 -4.34 6.02 -17.50
CA ASN A 29 -3.84 6.38 -18.84
C ASN A 29 -2.58 7.25 -18.84
N GLN A 30 -2.24 7.89 -17.71
CA GLN A 30 -1.06 8.77 -17.60
C GLN A 30 -0.21 8.39 -16.39
N LEU A 31 1.01 7.93 -16.65
CA LEU A 31 1.99 7.62 -15.63
C LEU A 31 3.04 8.74 -15.53
N PRO A 32 3.49 9.11 -14.32
CA PRO A 32 3.04 8.61 -13.02
C PRO A 32 1.61 9.08 -12.65
N ILE A 33 0.85 8.20 -11.99
CA ILE A 33 -0.52 8.48 -11.57
C ILE A 33 -0.46 9.18 -10.21
N SER A 34 -1.01 10.39 -10.14
CA SER A 34 -1.21 11.09 -8.87
C SER A 34 -2.41 10.51 -8.12
N PHE A 35 -2.34 10.42 -6.80
CA PHE A 35 -3.43 9.93 -5.95
C PHE A 35 -3.51 10.71 -4.63
N GLU A 36 -4.72 10.81 -4.06
CA GLU A 36 -4.96 11.39 -2.73
C GLU A 36 -5.76 10.43 -1.85
N LEU A 37 -5.17 9.92 -0.78
CA LEU A 37 -5.83 8.96 0.10
C LEU A 37 -6.34 9.62 1.38
N PHE A 38 -7.65 9.85 1.45
CA PHE A 38 -8.31 10.32 2.67
C PHE A 38 -8.48 9.18 3.68
N TYR A 39 -8.27 9.48 4.96
CA TYR A 39 -8.47 8.55 6.08
C TYR A 39 -9.02 9.28 7.30
N ASN A 40 -9.65 8.54 8.22
CA ASN A 40 -10.07 9.10 9.51
C ASN A 40 -8.85 9.18 10.46
N PRO A 41 -8.42 10.39 10.89
CA PRO A 41 -7.28 10.55 11.79
C PRO A 41 -7.46 9.86 13.15
N ASP A 42 -8.69 9.65 13.63
CA ASP A 42 -8.96 8.97 14.91
C ASP A 42 -8.55 7.48 14.89
N ARG A 43 -8.31 6.92 13.69
CA ARG A 43 -7.82 5.55 13.51
C ARG A 43 -6.28 5.46 13.54
N ILE A 44 -5.60 6.60 13.68
CA ILE A 44 -4.14 6.68 13.70
C ILE A 44 -3.67 6.80 15.15
N HIS A 45 -2.92 5.79 15.58
CA HIS A 45 -2.20 5.82 16.84
C HIS A 45 -0.75 6.24 16.59
N PRO A 46 -0.21 7.24 17.30
CA PRO A 46 1.14 7.75 17.04
C PRO A 46 2.23 6.68 17.16
N ASP A 47 2.06 5.71 18.06
CA ASP A 47 3.02 4.62 18.31
C ASP A 47 2.92 3.45 17.32
N HIS A 48 1.98 3.48 16.37
CA HIS A 48 1.83 2.44 15.36
C HIS A 48 2.59 2.78 14.07
N LEU A 49 2.88 1.75 13.28
CA LEU A 49 3.44 1.87 11.94
C LEU A 49 2.34 1.76 10.90
N TYR A 50 2.35 2.67 9.94
CA TYR A 50 1.42 2.68 8.83
C TYR A 50 2.17 2.66 7.51
N ALA A 51 1.61 1.97 6.52
CA ALA A 51 2.21 1.89 5.21
C ALA A 51 1.20 1.95 4.07
N ILE A 52 1.63 2.51 2.95
CA ILE A 52 0.92 2.42 1.68
C ILE A 52 1.33 1.14 0.94
N GLN A 53 0.33 0.47 0.38
CA GLN A 53 0.48 -0.56 -0.64
C GLN A 53 -0.35 -0.22 -1.86
N ALA A 54 0.17 -0.54 -3.04
CA ALA A 54 -0.53 -0.39 -4.30
C ALA A 54 -0.66 -1.75 -4.99
N GLN A 55 -1.83 -1.99 -5.59
CA GLN A 55 -2.06 -3.14 -6.46
C GLN A 55 -2.86 -2.74 -7.69
N VAL A 56 -2.52 -3.31 -8.84
CA VAL A 56 -3.27 -3.13 -10.09
C VAL A 56 -3.95 -4.44 -10.42
N THR A 57 -5.22 -4.36 -10.80
CA THR A 57 -6.01 -5.50 -11.24
C THR A 57 -6.55 -5.32 -12.65
N THR A 58 -6.63 -6.45 -13.35
CA THR A 58 -7.25 -6.61 -14.67
C THR A 58 -8.19 -7.81 -14.57
N GLU A 59 -9.45 -7.64 -14.96
CA GLU A 59 -10.48 -8.71 -14.89
C GLU A 59 -10.58 -9.38 -13.50
N GLY A 60 -10.45 -8.58 -12.44
CA GLY A 60 -10.52 -9.07 -11.05
C GLY A 60 -9.27 -9.78 -10.53
N ARG A 61 -8.23 -9.96 -11.36
CA ARG A 61 -6.95 -10.57 -10.95
C ARG A 61 -5.89 -9.50 -10.70
N VAL A 62 -5.12 -9.66 -9.62
CA VAL A 62 -3.95 -8.80 -9.36
C VAL A 62 -2.87 -9.10 -10.39
N VAL A 63 -2.44 -8.08 -11.14
CA VAL A 63 -1.42 -8.17 -12.19
C VAL A 63 -0.16 -7.40 -11.83
N LEU A 64 -0.25 -6.39 -10.95
CA LEU A 64 0.91 -5.68 -10.40
C LEU A 64 0.70 -5.42 -8.91
N ARG A 65 1.77 -5.41 -8.12
CA ARG A 65 1.74 -5.02 -6.70
C ARG A 65 3.06 -4.37 -6.27
N SER A 66 2.99 -3.50 -5.26
CA SER A 66 4.17 -2.97 -4.56
C SER A 66 4.96 -4.06 -3.84
N ARG A 67 6.27 -4.14 -4.04
CA ARG A 67 7.15 -5.14 -3.37
C ARG A 67 7.38 -4.83 -1.89
N SER A 68 7.53 -3.55 -1.59
CA SER A 68 7.78 -3.06 -0.25
C SER A 68 6.55 -2.35 0.30
N ALA A 69 6.39 -2.39 1.61
CA ALA A 69 5.53 -1.45 2.31
C ALA A 69 6.19 -0.06 2.27
N TYR A 70 5.43 1.00 2.01
CA TYR A 70 5.90 2.38 1.99
C TYR A 70 5.48 3.07 3.29
N PRO A 71 6.35 3.23 4.29
CA PRO A 71 5.99 3.80 5.58
C PRO A 71 5.54 5.26 5.46
N VAL A 72 4.49 5.63 6.18
CA VAL A 72 3.89 6.96 6.12
C VAL A 72 3.40 7.44 7.48
N ILE A 73 3.12 8.75 7.58
CA ILE A 73 2.36 9.49 8.60
C ILE A 73 2.87 9.49 10.06
N THR A 74 3.39 8.38 10.59
CA THR A 74 3.88 8.28 11.98
C THR A 74 5.38 8.04 12.02
N GLN A 75 5.99 8.15 13.20
CA GLN A 75 7.41 7.84 13.41
C GLN A 75 8.38 8.66 12.52
N GLY A 76 7.96 9.89 12.16
CA GLY A 76 8.74 10.78 11.29
C GLY A 76 8.67 10.42 9.79
N HIS A 77 7.84 9.46 9.39
CA HIS A 77 7.64 9.11 7.99
C HIS A 77 6.85 10.19 7.24
N PRO A 78 7.08 10.34 5.91
CA PRO A 78 6.42 11.37 5.12
C PRO A 78 4.93 11.08 4.94
N SER A 79 4.15 12.11 4.61
CA SER A 79 2.76 11.99 4.16
C SER A 79 2.61 11.85 2.64
N VAL A 80 3.71 12.05 1.90
CA VAL A 80 3.79 11.98 0.43
C VAL A 80 4.78 10.88 0.05
N VAL A 81 4.37 9.98 -0.83
CA VAL A 81 5.18 8.83 -1.26
C VAL A 81 5.02 8.56 -2.75
N GLU A 82 6.09 8.14 -3.39
CA GLU A 82 6.07 7.56 -4.73
C GLU A 82 6.09 6.04 -4.61
N VAL A 83 5.13 5.36 -5.24
CA VAL A 83 4.92 3.92 -5.09
C VAL A 83 5.17 3.21 -6.42
N TRP A 84 6.08 2.24 -6.39
CA TRP A 84 6.41 1.41 -7.54
C TRP A 84 5.73 0.04 -7.44
N VAL A 85 5.19 -0.44 -8.55
CA VAL A 85 4.52 -1.75 -8.65
C VAL A 85 5.23 -2.63 -9.68
N VAL A 86 5.23 -3.95 -9.46
CA VAL A 86 5.87 -4.95 -10.33
C VAL A 86 4.94 -6.13 -10.60
N GLN A 87 5.20 -6.86 -11.69
CA GLN A 87 4.40 -8.00 -12.16
C GLN A 87 4.72 -9.32 -11.45
N ASN A 88 6.00 -9.62 -11.22
CA ASN A 88 6.43 -10.94 -10.71
C ASN A 88 6.70 -10.88 -9.20
N PHE A 89 5.64 -10.88 -8.40
CA PHE A 89 5.76 -10.93 -6.94
C PHE A 89 6.23 -12.31 -6.42
N ASP A 90 5.90 -13.40 -7.12
CA ASP A 90 6.08 -14.78 -6.64
C ASP A 90 7.46 -15.40 -6.93
N GLU A 91 8.22 -14.94 -7.94
CA GLU A 91 9.48 -15.59 -8.36
C GLU A 91 10.69 -15.33 -7.45
N LEU A 92 10.67 -14.28 -6.61
CA LEU A 92 11.85 -13.86 -5.84
C LEU A 92 11.85 -14.34 -4.38
N GLN A 93 10.76 -14.93 -3.90
CA GLN A 93 10.74 -15.64 -2.60
C GLN A 93 11.40 -17.03 -2.68
N ASN A 94 11.68 -17.53 -3.89
CA ASN A 94 12.22 -18.87 -4.14
C ASN A 94 13.71 -18.88 -4.55
N THR A 95 14.44 -17.78 -4.32
CA THR A 95 15.88 -17.67 -4.64
C THR A 95 16.80 -17.76 -3.41
N SER A 96 16.26 -18.16 -2.27
CA SER A 96 17.04 -18.61 -1.12
C SER A 96 17.01 -20.14 -1.08
N ASN A 97 17.86 -20.79 -1.88
CA ASN A 97 18.19 -22.20 -1.75
C ASN A 97 19.71 -22.36 -1.85
#